data_AF-A0A959C8S1-F1
#
_entry.id   AF-A0A959C8S1-F1
#
_cell.length_a   1.000
_cell.length_b   1.000
_cell.length_c   1.000
_cell.angle_alpha   90.00
_cell.angle_beta   90.00
_cell.angle_gamma   90.00
#
_symmetry.space_group_name_H-M   'P 1'
#
loop_
_entity.id
_entity.type
_entity.pdbx_description
1 polymer ?
#
loop_
_entity_poly.entity_id
_entity_poly.type
_entity_poly.pdbx_seq_one_letter_code
_entity_poly.pdbx_strand_id
1 'polypeptide(L)'
;MQTSIKWWTCLCLLMFLFSGTTLLAQDPEEIEIKTEEIYDEEPSDAPLDDVVKKEIMTERRVLAYQPIRESDIFWEKRIWRIIDVREKMNLPFAYPEEPFFKLLSDAATKGDLPVYAIDGTDKFNKRMSTDDVLSMLSKTDTVVTFDPETYEEKVQIVRNDINWEDV
;
A
#
# COMPACT_ATOMS: atom_id res chain seq x y z
N MET A 1 45.18 -31.54 -35.96
CA MET A 1 43.82 -31.47 -36.56
C MET A 1 42.77 -31.93 -35.53
N GLN A 2 42.72 -31.33 -34.33
CA GLN A 2 41.90 -31.84 -33.21
C GLN A 2 41.44 -30.75 -32.22
N THR A 3 41.10 -29.55 -32.72
CA THR A 3 40.60 -28.43 -31.89
C THR A 3 39.12 -28.09 -32.13
N SER A 4 38.50 -28.56 -33.22
CA SER A 4 37.09 -28.25 -33.54
C SER A 4 36.07 -29.01 -32.69
N ILE A 5 36.38 -30.26 -32.31
CA ILE A 5 35.47 -31.13 -31.53
C ILE A 5 35.28 -30.63 -30.09
N LYS A 6 36.31 -30.04 -29.47
CA LYS A 6 36.24 -29.54 -28.09
C LYS A 6 35.33 -28.30 -27.94
N TRP A 7 35.15 -27.53 -29.01
CA TRP A 7 34.26 -26.36 -29.00
C TRP A 7 32.79 -26.75 -29.13
N TRP A 8 32.50 -27.76 -29.96
CA TRP A 8 31.16 -28.33 -30.12
C TRP A 8 30.67 -29.07 -28.88
N THR A 9 31.55 -29.79 -28.16
CA THR A 9 31.17 -30.45 -26.90
C THR A 9 30.87 -29.44 -25.79
N CYS A 10 31.59 -28.31 -25.73
CA CYS A 10 31.26 -27.20 -24.82
C CYS A 10 29.97 -26.47 -25.22
N LEU A 11 29.72 -26.25 -26.51
CA LEU A 11 28.50 -25.61 -27.01
C LEU A 11 27.24 -26.46 -26.72
N CYS A 12 27.35 -27.79 -26.89
CA CYS A 12 26.26 -28.72 -26.55
C CYS A 12 26.00 -28.75 -25.04
N LEU A 13 27.05 -28.73 -24.21
CA LEU A 13 26.92 -28.72 -22.75
C LEU A 13 26.32 -27.40 -22.24
N LEU A 14 26.60 -26.28 -22.91
CA LEU A 14 26.01 -24.97 -22.62
C LEU A 14 24.54 -24.87 -23.07
N MET A 15 24.16 -25.52 -24.19
CA MET A 15 22.75 -25.65 -24.60
C MET A 15 21.94 -26.57 -23.67
N PHE A 16 22.54 -27.65 -23.15
CA PHE A 16 21.89 -28.51 -22.15
C PHE A 16 21.70 -27.81 -20.80
N LEU A 17 22.60 -26.90 -20.41
CA LEU A 17 22.46 -26.09 -19.19
C LEU A 17 21.38 -24.99 -19.33
N PHE A 18 21.18 -24.43 -20.52
CA PHE A 18 20.13 -23.42 -20.77
C PHE A 18 18.71 -24.02 -20.90
N SER A 19 18.61 -25.31 -21.24
CA SER A 19 17.31 -26.01 -21.38
C SER A 19 16.72 -26.46 -20.04
N GLY A 20 17.50 -26.45 -18.95
CA GLY A 20 17.16 -27.03 -17.66
C GLY A 20 16.53 -26.09 -16.63
N THR A 21 16.38 -24.79 -16.93
CA THR A 21 15.81 -23.81 -16.00
C THR A 21 14.64 -23.05 -16.64
N THR A 22 13.66 -23.78 -17.17
CA THR A 22 12.29 -23.27 -17.09
C THR A 22 11.73 -23.83 -15.78
N LEU A 23 11.83 -23.03 -14.73
CA LEU A 23 11.03 -23.21 -13.54
C LEU A 23 9.58 -23.38 -14.01
N LEU A 24 8.93 -24.49 -13.67
CA LEU A 24 7.49 -24.49 -13.55
C LEU A 24 7.17 -23.56 -12.39
N ALA A 25 7.16 -22.26 -12.65
CA ALA A 25 6.30 -21.38 -11.90
C ALA A 25 4.89 -21.94 -12.16
N GLN A 26 4.24 -22.46 -11.11
CA GLN A 26 2.79 -22.46 -11.13
C GLN A 26 2.44 -20.99 -11.17
N ASP A 27 2.07 -20.49 -12.36
CA ASP A 27 1.28 -19.28 -12.43
C ASP A 27 0.10 -19.54 -11.49
N PRO A 28 -0.11 -18.72 -10.45
CA PRO A 28 -1.27 -18.89 -9.60
C PRO A 28 -2.46 -18.86 -10.54
N GLU A 29 -3.28 -19.90 -10.47
CA GLU A 29 -4.58 -19.92 -11.13
C GLU A 29 -5.29 -18.68 -10.61
N GLU A 30 -5.29 -17.61 -11.41
CA GLU A 30 -6.19 -16.50 -11.19
C GLU A 30 -7.55 -17.15 -11.22
N ILE A 31 -8.17 -17.27 -10.04
CA ILE A 31 -9.58 -17.58 -9.95
C ILE A 31 -10.22 -16.36 -10.57
N GLU A 32 -10.30 -16.36 -11.89
CA GLU A 32 -11.17 -15.52 -12.66
C GLU A 32 -12.52 -15.87 -12.05
N ILE A 33 -13.00 -14.99 -11.18
CA ILE A 33 -14.41 -14.97 -10.87
C ILE A 33 -15.01 -14.58 -12.21
N LYS A 34 -15.26 -15.59 -13.04
CA LYS A 34 -16.18 -15.51 -14.15
C LYS A 34 -17.53 -15.30 -13.47
N THR A 35 -17.76 -14.08 -12.99
CA THR A 35 -18.97 -13.39 -13.40
C THR A 35 -19.01 -13.65 -14.89
N GLU A 36 -19.81 -14.63 -15.28
CA GLU A 36 -20.36 -14.63 -16.62
C GLU A 36 -20.91 -13.22 -16.75
N GLU A 37 -20.10 -12.32 -17.34
CA GLU A 37 -20.64 -11.17 -18.01
C GLU A 37 -21.67 -11.80 -18.92
N ILE A 38 -22.93 -11.58 -18.56
CA ILE A 38 -24.06 -11.94 -19.39
C ILE A 38 -23.79 -11.14 -20.66
N TYR A 39 -23.17 -11.79 -21.64
CA TYR A 39 -23.24 -11.29 -22.99
C TYR A 39 -24.72 -11.39 -23.31
N ASP A 40 -25.40 -10.24 -23.31
CA ASP A 40 -26.69 -10.13 -23.97
C ASP A 40 -26.43 -10.59 -25.42
N GLU A 41 -26.66 -11.87 -25.69
CA GLU A 41 -26.56 -12.40 -27.04
C GLU A 41 -27.52 -11.55 -27.89
N GLU A 42 -26.94 -10.77 -28.82
CA GLU A 42 -27.68 -10.07 -29.86
C GLU A 42 -28.76 -11.03 -30.37
N PRO A 43 -30.05 -10.63 -30.34
CA PRO A 43 -31.15 -11.56 -30.53
C PRO A 43 -30.98 -12.24 -31.89
N SER A 44 -30.63 -13.53 -31.86
CA SER A 44 -30.51 -14.30 -33.10
C SER A 44 -31.87 -14.27 -33.78
N ASP A 45 -31.92 -13.92 -35.07
CA ASP A 45 -33.13 -13.91 -35.91
C ASP A 45 -33.71 -15.33 -36.17
N ALA A 46 -33.33 -16.31 -35.33
CA ALA A 46 -33.81 -17.66 -35.38
C ALA A 46 -35.24 -17.73 -34.81
N PRO A 47 -36.18 -18.42 -35.50
CA PRO A 47 -37.51 -18.65 -34.96
C PRO A 47 -37.44 -19.43 -33.64
N LEU A 48 -38.28 -19.05 -32.68
CA LEU A 48 -38.38 -19.71 -31.38
C LEU A 48 -38.87 -21.16 -31.56
N ASP A 49 -38.00 -22.13 -31.28
CA ASP A 49 -38.29 -23.58 -31.39
C ASP A 49 -38.94 -24.17 -30.12
N ASP A 50 -39.90 -23.44 -29.54
CA ASP A 50 -40.72 -23.90 -28.40
C ASP A 50 -41.94 -22.98 -28.22
N VAL A 51 -42.85 -23.34 -27.32
CA VAL A 51 -44.01 -22.49 -26.94
C VAL A 51 -43.56 -21.23 -26.19
N VAL A 52 -42.45 -21.30 -25.45
CA VAL A 52 -41.87 -20.20 -24.65
C VAL A 52 -40.35 -20.27 -24.60
N LYS A 53 -39.67 -19.12 -24.44
CA LYS A 53 -38.22 -19.07 -24.22
C LYS A 53 -37.86 -19.67 -22.86
N LYS A 54 -36.81 -20.51 -22.82
CA LYS A 54 -36.30 -21.13 -21.58
C LYS A 54 -35.31 -20.19 -20.88
N GLU A 55 -35.81 -19.12 -20.27
CA GLU A 55 -34.99 -18.09 -19.61
C GLU A 55 -34.57 -18.47 -18.17
N ILE A 56 -35.20 -19.51 -17.59
CA ILE A 56 -35.02 -19.93 -16.18
C ILE A 56 -33.56 -20.31 -15.86
N MET A 57 -32.83 -20.88 -16.82
CA MET A 57 -31.41 -21.23 -16.61
C MET A 57 -30.50 -20.01 -16.77
N THR A 58 -30.82 -19.09 -17.69
CA THR A 58 -30.07 -17.87 -17.96
C THR A 58 -30.18 -16.85 -16.81
N GLU A 59 -31.35 -16.75 -16.17
CA GLU A 59 -31.58 -15.82 -15.07
C GLU A 59 -31.08 -16.32 -13.70
N ARG A 60 -30.50 -17.52 -13.63
CA ARG A 60 -30.01 -18.08 -12.36
C ARG A 60 -28.79 -17.30 -11.88
N ARG A 61 -29.01 -16.42 -10.91
CA ARG A 61 -27.92 -15.70 -10.21
C ARG A 61 -27.09 -16.68 -9.36
N VAL A 62 -25.77 -16.62 -9.53
CA VAL A 62 -24.82 -17.34 -8.66
C VAL A 62 -24.80 -16.65 -7.28
N LEU A 63 -24.74 -17.45 -6.22
CA LEU A 63 -24.58 -16.93 -4.86
C LEU A 63 -23.13 -16.45 -4.68
N ALA A 64 -22.95 -15.34 -3.97
CA ALA A 64 -21.61 -14.90 -3.58
C ALA A 64 -20.92 -15.98 -2.73
N TYR A 65 -19.60 -16.11 -2.90
CA TYR A 65 -18.79 -17.00 -2.07
C TYR A 65 -18.92 -16.64 -0.58
N GLN A 66 -18.83 -17.65 0.28
CA GLN A 66 -18.77 -17.43 1.72
C GLN A 66 -17.45 -16.70 2.07
N PRO A 67 -17.47 -15.72 3.00
CA PRO A 67 -16.23 -15.17 3.51
C PRO A 67 -15.35 -16.27 4.10
N ILE A 68 -14.04 -16.18 3.87
CA ILE A 68 -13.09 -17.15 4.38
C ILE A 68 -13.13 -17.12 5.92
N ARG A 69 -13.10 -18.29 6.56
CA ARG A 69 -12.99 -18.36 8.03
C ARG A 69 -11.58 -18.04 8.46
N GLU A 70 -11.42 -17.48 9.65
CA GLU A 70 -10.10 -17.14 10.22
C GLU A 70 -9.15 -18.35 10.25
N SER A 71 -9.68 -19.56 10.49
CA SER A 71 -8.89 -20.79 10.52
C SER A 71 -8.36 -21.26 9.17
N ASP A 72 -8.88 -20.74 8.05
CA ASP A 72 -8.43 -21.07 6.69
C ASP A 72 -7.42 -20.05 6.14
N ILE A 73 -7.06 -19.03 6.93
CA ILE A 73 -6.04 -18.05 6.55
C ILE A 73 -4.67 -18.73 6.65
N PHE A 74 -4.05 -19.01 5.51
CA PHE A 74 -2.75 -19.69 5.45
C PHE A 74 -1.61 -18.88 6.10
N TRP A 75 -1.64 -17.55 6.00
CA TRP A 75 -0.63 -16.67 6.58
C TRP A 75 -1.19 -15.26 6.85
N GLU A 76 -0.69 -14.62 7.92
CA GLU A 76 -0.89 -13.20 8.20
C GLU A 76 0.49 -12.55 8.31
N LYS A 77 0.67 -11.38 7.69
CA LYS A 77 1.90 -10.59 7.81
C LYS A 77 1.60 -9.21 8.38
N ARG A 78 2.26 -8.89 9.50
CA ARG A 78 2.32 -7.54 10.06
C ARG A 78 3.73 -6.98 9.84
N ILE A 79 3.84 -5.79 9.27
CA ILE A 79 5.13 -5.14 8.99
C ILE A 79 5.25 -3.91 9.89
N TRP A 80 6.32 -3.85 10.68
CA TRP A 80 6.73 -2.64 11.39
C TRP A 80 7.94 -2.08 10.68
N ARG A 81 7.86 -0.81 10.30
CA ARG A 81 8.92 -0.15 9.54
C ARG A 81 9.03 1.30 9.96
N ILE A 82 10.24 1.72 10.29
CA ILE A 82 10.63 3.12 10.34
C ILE A 82 10.98 3.51 8.91
N ILE A 83 10.35 4.58 8.40
CA ILE A 83 10.58 5.08 7.04
C ILE A 83 11.50 6.29 7.15
N ASP A 84 12.77 6.12 6.76
CA ASP A 84 13.69 7.24 6.60
C ASP A 84 13.62 7.75 5.15
N VAL A 85 13.17 9.00 4.98
CA VAL A 85 12.93 9.62 3.68
C VAL A 85 14.22 9.93 2.91
N ARG A 86 15.37 9.89 3.59
CA ARG A 86 16.70 10.16 3.01
C ARG A 86 17.27 8.97 2.24
N GLU A 87 16.72 7.77 2.45
CA GLU A 87 17.13 6.57 1.75
C GLU A 87 16.66 6.58 0.28
N LYS A 88 17.50 6.05 -0.62
CA LYS A 88 17.22 6.01 -2.07
C LYS A 88 15.88 5.36 -2.42
N MET A 89 15.47 4.34 -1.68
CA MET A 89 14.20 3.64 -1.90
C MET A 89 12.98 4.47 -1.46
N ASN A 90 13.16 5.40 -0.53
CA ASN A 90 12.10 6.18 0.11
C ASN A 90 12.06 7.63 -0.41
N LEU A 91 12.97 8.03 -1.31
CA LEU A 91 12.98 9.35 -1.97
C LEU A 91 11.63 9.81 -2.52
N PRO A 92 10.74 8.94 -3.07
CA PRO A 92 9.42 9.37 -3.50
C PRO A 92 8.57 10.01 -2.38
N PHE A 93 8.85 9.72 -1.11
CA PHE A 93 8.14 10.29 0.03
C PHE A 93 8.66 11.69 0.42
N ALA A 94 9.82 12.11 -0.06
CA ALA A 94 10.44 13.42 0.20
C ALA A 94 10.06 14.46 -0.87
N TYR A 95 8.88 14.34 -1.47
CA TYR A 95 8.44 15.26 -2.51
C TYR A 95 8.33 16.70 -1.96
N PRO A 96 8.96 17.72 -2.58
CA PRO A 96 9.08 19.05 -1.97
C PRO A 96 7.75 19.81 -1.75
N GLU A 97 6.79 19.67 -2.65
CA GLU A 97 5.51 20.40 -2.55
C GLU A 97 4.60 19.78 -1.47
N GLU A 98 4.54 18.45 -1.44
CA GLU A 98 3.73 17.67 -0.51
C GLU A 98 4.51 16.45 0.00
N PRO A 99 5.37 16.64 1.02
CA PRO A 99 6.11 15.54 1.60
C PRO A 99 5.14 14.61 2.35
N PHE A 100 5.45 13.31 2.32
CA PHE A 100 4.60 12.28 2.93
C PHE A 100 4.35 12.53 4.43
N PHE A 101 5.34 13.07 5.15
CA PHE A 101 5.20 13.44 6.55
C PHE A 101 4.09 14.48 6.78
N LYS A 102 4.00 15.50 5.92
CA LYS A 102 2.97 16.56 6.00
C LYS A 102 1.57 15.99 5.79
N LEU A 103 1.42 15.08 4.84
CA LEU A 103 0.15 14.39 4.61
C LEU A 103 -0.30 13.59 5.85
N LEU A 104 0.64 12.90 6.50
CA LEU A 104 0.38 12.14 7.73
C LEU A 104 0.06 13.06 8.92
N SER A 105 0.81 14.15 9.11
CA SER A 105 0.56 15.11 10.19
C SER A 105 -0.81 15.77 10.05
N ASP A 106 -1.20 16.10 8.82
CA ASP A 106 -2.51 16.71 8.54
C ASP A 106 -3.64 15.72 8.77
N ALA A 107 -3.50 14.47 8.32
CA ALA A 107 -4.48 13.41 8.56
C ALA A 107 -4.62 13.06 10.05
N ALA A 108 -3.51 13.05 10.79
CA ALA A 108 -3.51 12.84 12.23
C ALA A 108 -4.17 14.00 12.98
N THR A 109 -3.93 15.24 12.55
CA THR A 109 -4.55 16.44 13.13
C THR A 109 -6.06 16.50 12.85
N LYS A 110 -6.50 16.06 11.68
CA LYS A 110 -7.94 15.91 11.34
C LYS A 110 -8.62 14.79 12.12
N GLY A 111 -7.86 13.82 12.62
CA GLY A 111 -8.37 12.64 13.32
C GLY A 111 -8.73 11.47 12.41
N ASP A 112 -8.43 11.57 11.11
CA ASP A 112 -8.65 10.51 10.11
C ASP A 112 -7.68 9.33 10.32
N LEU A 113 -6.46 9.63 10.80
CA LEU A 113 -5.43 8.63 11.09
C LEU A 113 -5.33 8.36 12.60
N PRO A 114 -5.55 7.11 13.07
CA PRO A 114 -5.33 6.75 14.46
C PRO A 114 -3.83 6.69 14.78
N VAL A 115 -3.36 7.58 15.65
CA VAL A 115 -1.98 7.61 16.16
C VAL A 115 -1.90 6.88 17.49
N TYR A 116 -0.80 6.15 17.71
CA TYR A 116 -0.57 5.38 18.92
C TYR A 116 0.72 5.84 19.62
N ALA A 117 0.67 5.89 20.95
CA ALA A 117 1.85 6.16 21.75
C ALA A 117 2.71 4.90 21.87
N ILE A 118 4.03 5.11 21.90
CA ILE A 118 4.99 4.08 22.24
C ILE A 118 5.14 4.11 23.77
N ASP A 119 4.40 3.26 24.46
CA ASP A 119 4.68 2.97 25.87
C ASP A 119 6.00 2.20 25.94
N GLY A 120 6.79 2.32 27.03
CA GLY A 120 8.15 1.75 27.15
C GLY A 120 8.34 0.24 26.88
N THR A 121 7.26 -0.47 26.57
CA THR A 121 7.23 -1.84 26.04
C THR A 121 7.21 -1.95 24.51
N ASP A 122 7.29 -0.84 23.76
CA ASP A 122 7.28 -0.79 22.29
C ASP A 122 6.02 -1.42 21.66
N LYS A 123 4.87 -1.25 22.33
CA LYS A 123 3.57 -1.77 21.88
C LYS A 123 2.62 -0.61 21.62
N PHE A 124 2.12 -0.51 20.38
CA PHE A 124 1.15 0.49 19.92
C PHE A 124 -0.27 0.21 20.44
N ASN A 125 -0.44 0.14 21.76
CA ASN A 125 -1.72 -0.22 22.38
C ASN A 125 -2.57 1.00 22.75
N LYS A 126 -1.93 2.14 23.05
CA LYS A 126 -2.62 3.34 23.53
C LYS A 126 -2.82 4.33 22.38
N ARG A 127 -4.07 4.54 21.99
CA ARG A 127 -4.45 5.59 21.04
C ARG A 127 -4.24 6.97 21.68
N MET A 128 -3.59 7.88 20.94
CA MET A 128 -3.40 9.27 21.35
C MET A 128 -4.62 10.13 21.01
N SER A 129 -4.86 11.18 21.80
CA SER A 129 -5.84 12.22 21.45
C SER A 129 -5.23 13.18 20.43
N THR A 130 -6.08 13.90 19.70
CA THR A 130 -5.64 14.91 18.72
C THR A 130 -4.79 16.00 19.38
N ASP A 131 -5.13 16.40 20.61
CA ASP A 131 -4.40 17.42 21.36
C ASP A 131 -2.99 16.94 21.75
N ASP A 132 -2.86 15.67 22.15
CA ASP A 132 -1.56 15.07 22.44
C ASP A 132 -0.69 15.01 21.18
N VAL A 133 -1.29 14.67 20.03
CA VAL A 133 -0.58 14.65 18.74
C VAL A 133 -0.10 16.06 18.36
N LEU A 134 -0.94 17.08 18.51
CA LEU A 134 -0.56 18.47 18.24
C LEU A 134 0.60 18.93 19.14
N SER A 135 0.60 18.54 20.41
CA SER A 135 1.70 18.85 21.33
C SER A 135 3.02 18.18 20.93
N MET A 136 2.95 17.05 20.23
CA MET A 136 4.13 16.34 19.73
C MET A 136 4.63 16.91 18.40
N LEU A 137 3.72 17.42 17.55
CA LEU A 137 4.04 18.01 16.25
C LEU A 137 4.56 19.45 16.33
N SER A 138 4.29 20.15 17.42
CA SER A 138 4.62 21.56 17.57
C SER A 138 5.36 21.85 18.86
N LYS A 139 6.54 22.48 18.76
CA LYS A 139 7.29 22.96 19.90
C LYS A 139 6.83 24.37 20.24
N THR A 140 6.36 24.57 21.48
CA THR A 140 6.03 25.91 22.00
C THR A 140 7.25 26.47 22.71
N ASP A 141 7.74 27.63 22.25
CA ASP A 141 8.87 28.35 22.85
C ASP A 141 8.46 29.79 23.19
N THR A 142 9.16 30.42 24.12
CA THR A 142 8.90 31.81 24.54
C THR A 142 10.01 32.71 24.06
N VAL A 143 9.65 33.76 23.30
CA VAL A 143 10.59 34.79 22.87
C VAL A 143 10.26 36.09 23.58
N VAL A 144 11.27 36.69 24.21
CA VAL A 144 11.15 38.01 24.83
C VAL A 144 11.37 39.05 23.75
N THR A 145 10.37 39.92 23.54
CA THR A 145 10.41 41.02 22.57
C THR A 145 10.13 42.33 23.28
N PHE A 146 10.80 43.40 22.85
CA PHE A 146 10.63 44.74 23.41
C PHE A 146 9.71 45.56 22.50
N ASP A 147 8.71 46.21 23.10
CA ASP A 147 7.84 47.12 22.36
C ASP A 147 8.58 48.43 22.05
N PRO A 148 8.70 48.86 20.78
CA PRO A 148 9.51 50.02 20.40
C PRO A 148 9.08 51.36 21.02
N GLU A 149 7.84 51.49 21.50
CA GLU A 149 7.34 52.75 22.08
C GLU A 149 7.44 52.79 23.61
N THR A 150 7.14 51.70 24.30
CA THR A 150 7.08 51.65 25.77
C THR A 150 8.28 50.99 26.41
N TYR A 151 9.17 50.36 25.63
CA TYR A 151 10.33 49.58 26.10
C TYR A 151 9.99 48.50 27.13
N GLU A 152 8.72 48.09 27.22
CA GLU A 152 8.27 47.02 28.10
C GLU A 152 8.58 45.64 27.51
N GLU A 153 8.93 44.69 28.36
CA GLU A 153 9.16 43.30 27.99
C GLU A 153 7.81 42.60 27.72
N LYS A 154 7.62 42.13 26.49
CA LYS A 154 6.50 41.26 26.11
C LYS A 154 7.01 39.85 25.83
N VAL A 155 6.52 38.90 26.62
CA VAL A 155 6.73 37.47 26.38
C VAL A 155 5.75 37.03 25.29
N GLN A 156 6.26 36.77 24.10
CA GLN A 156 5.49 36.19 23.00
C GLN A 156 5.67 34.67 23.02
N ILE A 157 4.55 33.95 23.06
CA ILE A 157 4.54 32.49 22.91
C ILE A 157 4.54 32.21 21.41
N VAL A 158 5.64 31.64 20.91
CA VAL A 158 5.79 31.25 19.51
C VAL A 158 5.64 29.74 19.42
N ARG A 159 4.75 29.28 18.55
CA ARG A 159 4.59 27.87 18.23
C ARG A 159 5.34 27.57 16.94
N ASN A 160 6.38 26.75 17.04
CA ASN A 160 7.14 26.25 15.90
C ASN A 160 6.67 24.84 15.57
N ASP A 161 6.12 24.65 14.37
CA ASP A 161 5.81 23.32 13.87
C ASP A 161 7.11 22.61 13.41
N ILE A 162 7.11 21.28 13.46
CA ILE A 162 8.27 20.48 13.01
C ILE A 162 8.53 20.72 11.52
N ASN A 163 9.80 21.00 11.18
CA ASN A 163 10.24 21.02 9.79
C ASN A 163 10.33 19.60 9.26
N TRP A 164 9.73 19.32 8.10
CA TRP A 164 9.73 18.00 7.48
C TRP A 164 11.12 17.54 7.02
N GLU A 165 12.06 18.46 6.76
CA GLU A 165 13.44 18.14 6.33
C GLU A 165 14.25 17.43 7.43
N ASP A 166 13.90 17.72 8.67
CA ASP A 166 14.60 17.24 9.86
C ASP A 166 14.03 15.91 10.39
N VAL A 167 12.99 15.37 9.74
CA VAL A 167 12.30 14.11 10.12
C VAL A 167 12.82 12.91 9.34
#